data_AF-A0AA39SPQ7-F1
#
_entry.id   AF-A0AA39SPQ7-F1
#
_cell.length_a   1.000
_cell.length_b   1.000
_cell.length_c   1.000
_cell.angle_alpha   90.00
_cell.angle_beta   90.00
_cell.angle_gamma   90.00
#
_symmetry.space_group_name_H-M   'P 1'
#
loop_
_entity.id
_entity.type
_entity.pdbx_description
1 polymer ?
#
loop_
_entity_poly.entity_id
_entity_poly.type
_entity_poly.pdbx_seq_one_letter_code
_entity_poly.pdbx_strand_id
1 'polypeptide(L)'
;MIRLLQPSIVKSKEVGAVFSERDSWITPIKEYLVNDILPSDPLEAKRLKYRATRYSVLNGELYKMGYSRALQRCVGPEEAEGFLLANIFTDAKRVAARCEACQKIANNIRQPPELLQSITSPWPFTMWGIDLIGPMPTAAGGAKHAIVAVDYFTKWVEAEPLVHIIEANTISFVKKNILYRFGIPNTIITDNGTQFDGKKFRELCDKYGINNYYASPAHPQTNGQTEAVNKIIKHNLKAKLAAKKGSWADKLPQVLWAYRTTERGSTGETPYSMAYGAEAVIPVETSFSSPRVQLFQLELNIDMLICGLDELEERRERAQIRNTAYQQRVARYYNSHVRERRFAFSDLVLKRVSLGTRDKAAGSLADKWEGPYQITGIAGHEAYRITR
;
A
#
# COMPACT_ATOMS: atom_id res chain seq x y z
N MET A 1 26.03 35.91 14.77
CA MET A 1 26.30 37.37 14.66
C MET A 1 25.19 38.00 13.84
N ILE A 2 24.57 39.15 14.12
CA ILE A 2 24.39 39.99 15.31
C ILE A 2 22.92 40.45 15.28
N ARG A 3 22.39 40.70 16.48
CA ARG A 3 21.08 41.26 16.82
C ARG A 3 21.05 42.78 16.62
N LEU A 4 19.97 43.31 16.05
CA LEU A 4 19.53 44.69 16.26
C LEU A 4 18.12 44.65 16.83
N LEU A 5 17.92 45.31 17.98
CA LEU A 5 16.64 45.32 18.71
C LEU A 5 15.75 46.53 18.39
N GLN A 6 16.22 47.56 17.68
CA GLN A 6 15.48 48.66 17.01
C GLN A 6 16.46 49.75 16.48
N PRO A 7 16.09 50.58 15.48
CA PRO A 7 16.83 51.79 15.10
C PRO A 7 16.53 53.00 16.00
N SER A 8 17.58 53.74 16.36
CA SER A 8 17.54 55.03 17.05
C SER A 8 17.12 56.13 16.07
N ILE A 9 15.88 56.63 16.20
CA ILE A 9 15.38 57.98 15.89
C ILE A 9 13.87 57.87 15.58
N VAL A 10 13.07 58.36 16.53
CA VAL A 10 11.63 58.54 16.44
C VAL A 10 11.37 59.84 15.68
N LYS A 11 10.61 59.77 14.58
CA LYS A 11 9.91 60.94 14.03
C LYS A 11 8.42 60.75 14.30
N SER A 12 7.88 61.61 15.15
CA SER A 12 6.44 61.75 15.39
C SER A 12 5.75 62.12 14.09
N LYS A 13 4.97 61.20 13.53
CA LYS A 13 3.93 61.52 12.55
C LYS A 13 2.68 61.82 13.36
N GLU A 14 2.16 63.04 13.22
CA GLU A 14 0.77 63.33 13.56
C GLU A 14 -0.10 62.34 12.78
N VAL A 15 -0.70 61.39 13.50
CA VAL A 15 -1.71 60.51 12.94
C VAL A 15 -3.03 61.23 13.21
N GLY A 16 -3.50 62.00 12.22
CA GLY A 16 -4.90 62.37 12.17
C GLY A 16 -5.70 61.08 12.29
N ALA A 17 -6.60 61.01 13.27
CA ALA A 17 -7.49 59.88 13.45
C ALA A 17 -8.39 59.77 12.22
N VAL A 18 -7.95 59.01 11.23
CA VAL A 18 -8.81 58.50 10.17
C VAL A 18 -9.58 57.36 10.79
N PHE A 19 -10.85 57.61 11.11
CA PHE A 19 -11.83 56.56 11.33
C PHE A 19 -11.90 55.73 10.04
N SER A 20 -11.12 54.65 9.97
CA SER A 20 -11.36 53.59 8.99
C SER A 20 -12.06 52.47 9.73
N GLU A 21 -13.39 52.41 9.64
CA GLU A 21 -14.09 51.13 9.63
C GLU A 21 -13.47 50.33 8.47
N ARG A 22 -12.40 49.60 8.75
CA ARG A 22 -11.75 48.76 7.74
C ARG A 22 -12.72 47.66 7.41
N ASP A 23 -12.99 47.50 6.11
CA ASP A 23 -13.80 46.46 5.50
C ASP A 23 -13.46 45.06 6.06
N SER A 24 -14.13 44.70 7.13
CA SER A 24 -14.13 43.33 7.64
C SER A 24 -14.76 42.45 6.58
N TRP A 25 -14.37 41.17 6.53
CA TRP A 25 -15.01 40.18 5.68
C TRP A 25 -16.55 40.09 5.89
N ILE A 26 -17.04 40.60 7.02
CA ILE A 26 -18.46 40.71 7.39
C ILE A 26 -19.18 41.77 6.54
N THR A 27 -18.55 42.92 6.27
CA THR A 27 -19.15 44.09 5.62
C THR A 27 -19.78 43.75 4.27
N PRO A 28 -19.07 43.17 3.28
CA PRO A 28 -19.65 42.88 1.97
C PRO A 28 -20.78 41.83 2.02
N ILE A 29 -20.74 40.90 2.99
CA ILE A 29 -21.81 39.90 3.17
C ILE A 29 -23.06 40.58 3.73
N LYS A 30 -22.89 41.47 4.70
CA LYS A 30 -23.98 42.21 5.34
C LYS A 30 -24.63 43.19 4.36
N GLU A 31 -23.84 43.94 3.60
CA GLU A 31 -24.33 44.85 2.56
C GLU A 31 -25.13 44.13 1.48
N TYR A 32 -24.67 42.95 1.04
CA TYR A 32 -25.44 42.14 0.11
C TYR A 32 -26.76 41.62 0.72
N LEU A 33 -26.73 41.09 1.95
CA LEU A 33 -27.93 40.52 2.58
C LEU A 33 -28.97 41.57 3.00
N VAL A 34 -28.57 42.81 3.26
CA VAL A 34 -29.47 43.89 3.71
C VAL A 34 -29.85 44.82 2.56
N ASN A 35 -28.89 45.21 1.71
CA ASN A 35 -29.06 46.26 0.71
C ASN A 35 -28.97 45.75 -0.75
N ASP A 36 -28.77 44.45 -0.97
CA ASP A 36 -28.56 43.82 -2.29
C ASP A 36 -27.37 44.42 -3.10
N ILE A 37 -26.38 44.96 -2.39
CA ILE A 37 -25.17 45.55 -3.00
C ILE A 37 -24.18 44.43 -3.35
N LEU A 38 -23.68 44.44 -4.58
CA LEU A 38 -22.72 43.47 -5.10
C LEU A 38 -21.46 44.15 -5.64
N PRO A 39 -20.29 43.50 -5.55
CA PRO A 39 -19.08 43.93 -6.23
C PRO A 39 -19.28 44.04 -7.75
N SER A 40 -18.57 44.98 -8.38
CA SER A 40 -18.64 45.18 -9.83
C SER A 40 -18.02 44.03 -10.64
N ASP A 41 -17.09 43.26 -10.06
CA ASP A 41 -16.54 42.06 -10.72
C ASP A 41 -17.53 40.89 -10.67
N PRO A 42 -17.95 40.32 -11.83
CA PRO A 42 -18.91 39.22 -11.88
C PRO A 42 -18.46 37.96 -11.12
N LEU A 43 -17.16 37.66 -11.07
CA LEU A 43 -16.65 36.47 -10.38
C LEU A 43 -16.71 36.63 -8.85
N GLU A 44 -16.28 37.79 -8.34
CA GLU A 44 -16.43 38.20 -6.94
C GLU A 44 -17.89 38.23 -6.51
N ALA A 45 -18.78 38.84 -7.31
CA ALA A 45 -20.21 38.89 -7.03
C ALA A 45 -20.82 37.49 -6.92
N LYS A 46 -20.49 36.58 -7.85
CA LYS A 46 -20.94 35.18 -7.79
C LYS A 46 -20.44 34.45 -6.53
N ARG A 47 -19.19 34.66 -6.14
CA ARG A 47 -18.61 34.07 -4.92
C ARG A 47 -19.29 34.61 -3.66
N LEU A 48 -19.57 35.91 -3.62
CA LEU A 48 -20.24 36.57 -2.50
C LEU A 48 -21.67 36.05 -2.32
N LYS A 49 -22.45 35.97 -3.41
CA LYS A 49 -23.81 35.37 -3.38
C LYS A 49 -23.81 33.97 -2.81
N TYR A 50 -22.90 33.11 -3.28
CA TYR A 50 -22.80 31.74 -2.78
C TYR A 50 -22.42 31.70 -1.30
N ARG A 51 -21.46 32.54 -0.87
CA ARG A 51 -21.01 32.60 0.51
C ARG A 51 -22.10 33.11 1.45
N ALA A 52 -22.85 34.14 1.04
CA ALA A 52 -23.88 34.80 1.82
C ALA A 52 -25.06 33.88 2.18
N THR A 53 -25.36 32.86 1.35
CA THR A 53 -26.41 31.86 1.64
C THR A 53 -26.26 31.14 2.98
N ARG A 54 -25.04 31.15 3.55
CA ARG A 54 -24.71 30.48 4.82
C ARG A 54 -24.91 31.38 6.04
N TYR A 55 -25.35 32.61 5.84
CA TYR A 55 -25.45 33.64 6.86
C TYR A 55 -26.85 34.22 6.91
N SER A 56 -27.19 34.82 8.04
CA SER A 56 -28.45 35.51 8.28
C SER A 56 -28.20 36.76 9.08
N VAL A 57 -28.94 37.83 8.82
CA VAL A 57 -28.84 39.08 9.58
C VAL A 57 -29.98 39.13 10.58
N LEU A 58 -29.66 39.33 11.86
CA LEU A 58 -30.64 39.52 12.94
C LEU A 58 -30.23 40.74 13.74
N ASN A 59 -31.17 41.66 13.99
CA ASN A 59 -30.91 42.91 14.73
C ASN A 59 -29.69 43.71 14.22
N GLY A 60 -29.44 43.68 12.91
CA GLY A 60 -28.29 44.36 12.31
C GLY A 60 -26.95 43.65 12.49
N GLU A 61 -26.90 42.45 13.06
CA GLU A 61 -25.67 41.66 13.20
C GLU A 61 -25.70 40.43 12.30
N LEU A 62 -24.52 40.01 11.81
CA LEU A 62 -24.38 38.85 10.94
C LEU A 62 -24.21 37.58 11.77
N TYR A 63 -25.02 36.57 11.49
CA TYR A 63 -24.98 35.27 12.14
C TYR A 63 -24.70 34.15 11.14
N LYS A 64 -24.07 33.09 11.62
CA LYS A 64 -23.86 31.84 10.88
C LYS A 64 -24.38 30.68 11.70
N MET A 65 -25.01 29.71 11.04
CA MET A 65 -25.41 28.47 11.69
C MET A 65 -24.17 27.67 12.10
N GLY A 66 -23.98 27.49 13.41
CA GLY A 66 -22.92 26.67 13.97
C GLY A 66 -23.21 25.17 13.85
N TYR A 67 -22.22 24.33 14.17
CA TYR A 67 -22.37 22.87 14.14
C TYR A 67 -23.51 22.38 15.05
N SER A 68 -23.72 23.04 16.18
CA SER A 68 -24.81 22.76 17.13
C SER A 68 -26.19 23.24 16.65
N ARG A 69 -26.31 23.77 15.43
CA ARG A 69 -27.53 24.41 14.87
C ARG A 69 -28.00 25.64 15.65
N ALA A 70 -27.14 26.22 16.48
CA ALA A 70 -27.35 27.53 17.06
C ALA A 70 -26.79 28.60 16.12
N LEU A 71 -27.48 29.74 16.02
CA LEU A 71 -26.95 30.92 15.33
C LEU A 71 -25.82 31.52 16.17
N GLN A 72 -24.63 31.62 15.57
CA GLN A 72 -23.44 32.19 16.18
C GLN A 72 -23.15 33.54 15.53
N ARG A 73 -22.96 34.58 16.34
CA ARG A 73 -22.63 35.93 15.86
C ARG A 73 -21.25 35.93 15.22
N CYS A 74 -21.13 36.54 14.06
CA CYS A 74 -19.87 36.74 13.37
C CYS A 74 -19.14 37.93 14.01
N VAL A 75 -17.88 37.72 14.39
CA VAL A 75 -17.01 38.75 14.98
C VAL A 75 -15.96 39.20 13.96
N GLY A 76 -15.68 40.50 13.95
CA GLY A 76 -14.61 41.08 13.12
C GLY A 76 -13.22 40.75 13.67
N PRO A 77 -12.14 40.99 12.91
CA PRO A 77 -10.77 40.70 13.34
C PRO A 77 -10.38 41.34 14.69
N GLU A 78 -10.74 42.60 14.92
CA GLU A 78 -10.41 43.32 16.17
C GLU A 78 -11.18 42.76 17.38
N GLU A 79 -12.48 42.49 17.20
CA GLU A 79 -13.29 41.89 18.25
C GLU A 79 -12.85 40.44 18.55
N ALA A 80 -12.43 39.70 17.52
CA ALA A 80 -11.91 38.35 17.65
C ALA A 80 -10.64 38.28 18.51
N GLU A 81 -9.78 39.30 18.51
CA GLU A 81 -8.58 39.35 19.39
C GLU A 81 -8.93 39.37 20.88
N GLY A 82 -10.10 39.91 21.26
CA GLY A 82 -10.59 39.91 22.64
C GLY A 82 -11.23 38.60 23.10
N PHE A 83 -11.76 37.79 22.17
CA PHE A 83 -12.50 36.55 22.47
C PHE A 83 -11.71 35.27 22.21
N LEU A 84 -10.80 35.29 21.24
CA LEU A 84 -9.99 34.13 20.88
C LEU A 84 -8.62 34.24 21.55
N LEU A 85 -8.27 33.26 22.37
CA LEU A 85 -6.87 33.10 22.78
C LEU A 85 -6.04 33.07 21.49
N ALA A 86 -5.11 34.02 21.33
CA ALA A 86 -4.37 34.26 20.07
C ALA A 86 -3.70 32.99 19.51
N ASN A 87 -3.52 31.96 20.35
CA ASN A 87 -2.93 30.68 20.01
C ASN A 87 -3.81 29.47 20.37
N ILE A 88 -5.13 29.60 20.51
CA ILE A 88 -6.01 28.53 21.04
C ILE A 88 -5.79 27.18 20.35
N PHE A 89 -5.63 27.17 19.02
CA PHE A 89 -5.36 25.97 18.26
C PHE A 89 -3.95 25.42 18.50
N THR A 90 -2.96 26.29 18.63
CA THR A 90 -1.56 25.92 18.91
C THR A 90 -1.42 25.37 20.33
N ASP A 91 -2.08 26.00 21.30
CA ASP A 91 -2.07 25.59 22.70
C ASP A 91 -2.86 24.31 22.90
N ALA A 92 -4.04 24.17 22.27
CA ALA A 92 -4.79 22.92 22.27
C ALA A 92 -3.98 21.76 21.68
N LYS A 93 -3.27 21.99 20.55
CA LYS A 93 -2.33 21.00 19.99
C LYS A 93 -1.21 20.65 20.97
N ARG A 94 -0.62 21.66 21.64
CA ARG A 94 0.47 21.45 22.61
C ARG A 94 0.00 20.64 23.82
N VAL A 95 -1.19 20.94 24.35
CA VAL A 95 -1.80 20.20 25.47
C VAL A 95 -2.12 18.77 25.06
N ALA A 96 -2.78 18.57 23.92
CA ALA A 96 -3.08 17.23 23.40
C ALA A 96 -1.81 16.42 23.14
N ALA A 97 -0.75 17.05 22.63
CA ALA A 97 0.54 16.41 22.38
C ALA A 97 1.31 16.00 23.65
N ARG A 98 0.99 16.58 24.82
CA ARG A 98 1.60 16.21 26.11
C ARG A 98 0.72 15.28 26.95
N CYS A 99 -0.54 15.12 26.58
CA CYS A 99 -1.48 14.28 27.32
C CYS A 99 -1.25 12.79 27.01
N GLU A 100 -0.72 12.05 27.99
CA GLU A 100 -0.44 10.61 27.87
C GLU A 100 -1.70 9.81 27.50
N ALA A 101 -2.83 10.08 28.15
CA ALA A 101 -4.10 9.41 27.86
C ALA A 101 -4.53 9.62 26.39
N CYS A 102 -4.39 10.85 25.86
CA CYS A 102 -4.70 11.13 24.46
C CYS A 102 -3.75 10.41 23.50
N GLN A 103 -2.46 10.32 23.84
CA GLN A 103 -1.47 9.62 23.02
C GLN A 103 -1.74 8.11 22.94
N LYS A 104 -2.10 7.48 24.06
CA LYS A 104 -2.36 6.02 24.15
C LYS A 104 -3.59 5.55 23.37
N ILE A 105 -4.63 6.39 23.28
CA ILE A 105 -5.87 6.11 22.53
C ILE A 105 -5.83 6.59 21.07
N ALA A 106 -4.80 7.34 20.69
CA ALA A 106 -4.66 7.98 19.39
C ALA A 106 -4.83 6.98 18.24
N ASN A 107 -5.41 7.45 17.13
CA ASN A 107 -5.67 6.59 15.98
C ASN A 107 -4.39 6.00 15.40
N ASN A 108 -4.47 4.74 14.95
CA ASN A 108 -3.36 4.08 14.28
C ASN A 108 -3.00 4.85 13.02
N ILE A 109 -1.71 5.18 12.90
CA ILE A 109 -1.21 5.83 11.71
C ILE A 109 -1.12 4.80 10.59
N ARG A 110 -1.96 4.96 9.55
CA ARG A 110 -2.01 4.05 8.39
C ARG A 110 -1.15 4.53 7.21
N GLN A 111 -0.54 5.69 7.33
CA GLN A 111 0.31 6.26 6.29
C GLN A 111 1.67 5.55 6.28
N PRO A 112 2.10 5.03 5.13
CA PRO A 112 3.39 4.37 5.00
C PRO A 112 4.54 5.36 5.20
N PRO A 113 5.62 4.92 5.87
CA PRO A 113 6.76 5.77 6.14
C PRO A 113 7.82 5.73 5.03
N GLU A 114 7.90 4.66 4.23
CA GLU A 114 8.88 4.51 3.15
C GLU A 114 8.26 4.55 1.75
N LEU A 115 9.05 4.99 0.78
CA LEU A 115 8.76 4.85 -0.65
C LEU A 115 8.72 3.36 -1.06
N LEU A 116 7.88 3.05 -2.05
CA LEU A 116 7.81 1.69 -2.58
C LEU A 116 9.08 1.36 -3.37
N GLN A 117 9.84 0.37 -2.91
CA GLN A 117 10.94 -0.23 -3.69
C GLN A 117 10.39 -1.35 -4.58
N SER A 118 10.48 -1.19 -5.90
CA SER A 118 10.02 -2.19 -6.87
C SER A 118 11.11 -3.21 -7.15
N ILE A 119 10.81 -4.49 -6.93
CA ILE A 119 11.68 -5.60 -7.32
C ILE A 119 11.29 -6.08 -8.72
N THR A 120 12.28 -6.20 -9.60
CA THR A 120 12.09 -6.67 -10.97
C THR A 120 13.13 -7.73 -11.30
N SER A 121 12.68 -8.87 -11.83
CA SER A 121 13.58 -9.94 -12.28
C SER A 121 14.17 -9.61 -13.63
N PRO A 122 15.47 -9.88 -13.87
CA PRO A 122 16.10 -9.56 -15.14
C PRO A 122 15.72 -10.55 -16.26
N TRP A 123 15.59 -11.85 -15.97
CA TRP A 123 15.17 -12.88 -16.92
C TRP A 123 14.34 -13.99 -16.23
N PRO A 124 13.68 -14.89 -17.00
CA PRO A 124 12.86 -15.98 -16.46
C PRO A 124 13.56 -16.82 -15.40
N PHE A 125 12.83 -17.20 -14.35
CA PHE A 125 13.23 -18.18 -13.33
C PHE A 125 14.45 -17.80 -12.47
N THR A 126 14.94 -16.56 -12.59
CA THR A 126 16.06 -16.03 -11.79
C THR A 126 15.68 -15.78 -10.35
N MET A 127 14.46 -15.25 -10.16
CA MET A 127 13.97 -14.77 -8.87
C MET A 127 12.60 -15.36 -8.57
N TRP A 128 12.52 -16.08 -7.47
CA TRP A 128 11.29 -16.70 -7.01
C TRP A 128 10.86 -16.13 -5.67
N GLY A 129 9.60 -15.77 -5.54
CA GLY A 129 8.97 -15.51 -4.25
C GLY A 129 8.24 -16.75 -3.77
N ILE A 130 8.48 -17.17 -2.53
CA ILE A 130 7.80 -18.31 -1.91
C ILE A 130 6.98 -17.82 -0.72
N ASP A 131 5.74 -18.29 -0.64
CA ASP A 131 4.80 -17.93 0.42
C ASP A 131 3.83 -19.10 0.69
N LEU A 132 3.12 -19.03 1.81
CA LEU A 132 2.16 -20.03 2.24
C LEU A 132 0.73 -19.50 2.16
N ILE A 133 -0.17 -20.36 1.69
CA ILE A 133 -1.62 -20.16 1.73
C ILE A 133 -2.20 -21.00 2.86
N GLY A 134 -2.81 -20.37 3.86
CA GLY A 134 -3.67 -21.05 4.83
C GLY A 134 -3.94 -20.25 6.10
N PRO A 135 -4.60 -20.87 7.10
CA PRO A 135 -5.18 -22.22 7.05
C PRO A 135 -6.42 -22.30 6.14
N MET A 136 -6.54 -23.38 5.38
CA MET A 136 -7.69 -23.73 4.55
C MET A 136 -8.49 -24.89 5.18
N PRO A 137 -9.75 -25.12 4.78
CA PRO A 137 -10.51 -26.30 5.21
C PRO A 137 -9.71 -27.57 4.94
N THR A 138 -9.75 -28.55 5.85
CA THR A 138 -8.99 -29.79 5.68
C THR A 138 -9.39 -30.48 4.38
N ALA A 139 -8.44 -30.67 3.47
CA ALA A 139 -8.65 -31.41 2.24
C ALA A 139 -8.57 -32.93 2.44
N ALA A 140 -8.97 -33.68 1.42
CA ALA A 140 -8.63 -35.10 1.31
C ALA A 140 -7.10 -35.28 1.47
N GLY A 141 -6.67 -36.21 2.33
CA GLY A 141 -5.26 -36.39 2.69
C GLY A 141 -4.75 -35.48 3.82
N GLY A 142 -5.61 -34.69 4.47
CA GLY A 142 -5.28 -33.93 5.68
C GLY A 142 -4.58 -32.59 5.44
N ALA A 143 -4.39 -32.19 4.18
CA ALA A 143 -3.75 -30.92 3.84
C ALA A 143 -4.58 -29.72 4.31
N LYS A 144 -3.91 -28.76 4.96
CA LYS A 144 -4.53 -27.53 5.50
C LYS A 144 -3.87 -26.26 4.97
N HIS A 145 -2.70 -26.38 4.36
CA HIS A 145 -1.94 -25.27 3.83
C HIS A 145 -1.53 -25.60 2.39
N ALA A 146 -1.12 -24.61 1.62
CA ALA A 146 -0.43 -24.82 0.36
C ALA A 146 0.82 -23.96 0.33
N ILE A 147 1.93 -24.51 -0.15
CA ILE A 147 3.12 -23.74 -0.49
C ILE A 147 2.99 -23.25 -1.93
N VAL A 148 3.34 -21.99 -2.16
CA VAL A 148 3.26 -21.36 -3.48
C VAL A 148 4.60 -20.70 -3.78
N ALA A 149 5.14 -20.97 -4.96
CA ALA A 149 6.28 -20.27 -5.52
C ALA A 149 5.86 -19.52 -6.79
N VAL A 150 6.31 -18.28 -6.91
CA VAL A 150 5.99 -17.39 -8.03
C VAL A 150 7.28 -16.86 -8.63
N ASP A 151 7.49 -17.09 -9.92
CA ASP A 151 8.59 -16.49 -10.67
C ASP A 151 8.28 -15.01 -10.95
N TYR A 152 9.21 -14.12 -10.64
CA TYR A 152 8.96 -12.67 -10.70
C TYR A 152 8.99 -12.14 -12.14
N PHE A 153 9.61 -12.85 -13.08
CA PHE A 153 9.65 -12.45 -14.48
C PHE A 153 8.40 -12.89 -15.24
N THR A 154 8.24 -14.22 -15.41
CA THR A 154 7.17 -14.84 -16.18
C THR A 154 5.82 -14.80 -15.48
N LYS A 155 5.81 -14.52 -14.16
CA LYS A 155 4.65 -14.72 -13.28
C LYS A 155 4.20 -16.18 -13.22
N TRP A 156 5.07 -17.13 -13.58
CA TRP A 156 4.78 -18.55 -13.43
C TRP A 156 4.57 -18.91 -11.96
N VAL A 157 3.64 -19.83 -11.71
CA VAL A 157 3.26 -20.23 -10.35
C VAL A 157 3.37 -21.73 -10.22
N GLU A 158 4.07 -22.20 -9.20
CA GLU A 158 3.99 -23.58 -8.71
C GLU A 158 3.34 -23.61 -7.33
N ALA A 159 2.49 -24.60 -7.06
CA ALA A 159 1.92 -24.76 -5.74
C ALA A 159 1.64 -26.22 -5.40
N GLU A 160 1.88 -26.60 -4.15
CA GLU A 160 1.58 -27.93 -3.62
C GLU A 160 0.83 -27.86 -2.27
N PRO A 161 -0.14 -28.75 -2.03
CA PRO A 161 -0.81 -28.85 -0.74
C PRO A 161 0.13 -29.43 0.33
N LEU A 162 0.07 -28.89 1.54
CA LEU A 162 0.85 -29.27 2.71
C LEU A 162 -0.06 -29.65 3.88
N VAL A 163 0.27 -30.79 4.50
CA VAL A 163 -0.32 -31.23 5.79
C VAL A 163 0.34 -30.47 6.94
N HIS A 164 1.67 -30.43 6.95
CA HIS A 164 2.48 -29.76 7.96
C HIS A 164 3.43 -28.76 7.31
N ILE A 165 3.54 -27.57 7.91
CA ILE A 165 4.49 -26.53 7.53
C ILE A 165 5.82 -26.84 8.24
N ILE A 166 6.65 -27.65 7.61
CA ILE A 166 7.97 -28.03 8.12
C ILE A 166 9.04 -27.81 7.06
N GLU A 167 10.26 -27.52 7.50
CA GLU A 167 11.41 -27.24 6.64
C GLU A 167 11.67 -28.35 5.61
N ALA A 168 11.51 -29.63 5.99
CA ALA A 168 11.73 -30.76 5.09
C ALA A 168 10.79 -30.74 3.87
N ASN A 169 9.52 -30.35 4.07
CA ASN A 169 8.54 -30.25 2.99
C ASN A 169 8.87 -29.07 2.08
N THR A 170 9.30 -27.93 2.65
CA THR A 170 9.76 -26.77 1.89
C THR A 170 10.94 -27.11 1.00
N ILE A 171 11.96 -27.79 1.53
CA ILE A 171 13.15 -28.22 0.77
C ILE A 171 12.74 -29.17 -0.36
N SER A 172 11.88 -30.14 -0.08
CA SER A 172 11.37 -31.08 -1.09
C SER A 172 10.65 -30.35 -2.22
N PHE A 173 9.77 -29.41 -1.86
CA PHE A 173 9.04 -28.58 -2.82
C PHE A 173 9.98 -27.76 -3.71
N VAL A 174 10.95 -27.05 -3.11
CA VAL A 174 11.92 -26.23 -3.87
C VAL A 174 12.74 -27.10 -4.82
N LYS A 175 13.26 -28.24 -4.34
CA LYS A 175 14.02 -29.17 -5.19
C LYS A 175 13.20 -29.67 -6.38
N LYS A 176 12.01 -30.22 -6.11
CA LYS A 176 11.17 -30.88 -7.11
C LYS A 176 10.56 -29.89 -8.10
N ASN A 177 10.01 -28.79 -7.62
CA ASN A 177 9.18 -27.91 -8.44
C ASN A 177 9.93 -26.70 -9.00
N ILE A 178 11.09 -26.35 -8.44
CA ILE A 178 11.93 -25.26 -8.93
C ILE A 178 13.22 -25.82 -9.54
N LEU A 179 14.11 -26.40 -8.71
CA LEU A 179 15.46 -26.77 -9.16
C LEU A 179 15.45 -27.80 -10.29
N TYR A 180 14.73 -28.90 -10.14
CA TYR A 180 14.72 -29.98 -11.13
C TYR A 180 13.85 -29.68 -12.34
N ARG A 181 13.07 -28.60 -12.31
CA ARG A 181 12.13 -28.24 -13.38
C ARG A 181 12.57 -27.04 -14.20
N PHE A 182 13.08 -26.01 -13.54
CA PHE A 182 13.43 -24.73 -14.16
C PHE A 182 14.91 -24.38 -13.98
N GLY A 183 15.66 -25.17 -13.21
CA GLY A 183 17.05 -24.92 -12.90
C GLY A 183 17.25 -24.16 -11.59
N ILE A 184 18.51 -23.78 -11.33
CA ILE A 184 18.91 -23.14 -10.08
C ILE A 184 18.64 -21.64 -10.18
N PRO A 185 17.78 -21.07 -9.32
CA PRO A 185 17.53 -19.64 -9.31
C PRO A 185 18.71 -18.88 -8.67
N ASN A 186 18.92 -17.63 -9.08
CA ASN A 186 19.87 -16.75 -8.42
C ASN A 186 19.36 -16.30 -7.03
N THR A 187 18.04 -16.15 -6.89
CA THR A 187 17.45 -15.57 -5.68
C THR A 187 16.11 -16.21 -5.32
N ILE A 188 15.94 -16.50 -4.03
CA ILE A 188 14.66 -16.86 -3.43
C ILE A 188 14.31 -15.79 -2.40
N ILE A 189 13.06 -15.31 -2.45
CA ILE A 189 12.49 -14.36 -1.51
C ILE A 189 11.42 -15.08 -0.71
N THR A 190 11.56 -15.13 0.61
CA THR A 190 10.56 -15.75 1.50
C THR A 190 10.09 -14.78 2.57
N ASP A 191 9.02 -15.12 3.28
CA ASP A 191 8.73 -14.46 4.55
C ASP A 191 9.71 -14.91 5.66
N ASN A 192 9.63 -14.29 6.83
CA ASN A 192 10.41 -14.67 8.01
C ASN A 192 9.83 -15.90 8.74
N GLY A 193 9.17 -16.80 8.02
CA GLY A 193 8.69 -18.06 8.57
C GLY A 193 9.85 -18.95 9.02
N THR A 194 9.71 -19.60 10.18
CA THR A 194 10.75 -20.49 10.74
C THR A 194 11.08 -21.66 9.82
N GLN A 195 10.14 -22.06 8.95
CA GLN A 195 10.34 -23.08 7.91
C GLN A 195 11.28 -22.66 6.78
N PHE A 196 11.51 -21.35 6.58
CA PHE A 196 12.41 -20.81 5.57
C PHE A 196 13.74 -20.32 6.17
N ASP A 197 13.81 -20.12 7.48
CA ASP A 197 15.03 -19.71 8.20
C ASP A 197 15.76 -20.89 8.88
N GLY A 198 15.37 -22.13 8.58
CA GLY A 198 16.00 -23.33 9.13
C GLY A 198 17.42 -23.57 8.58
N LYS A 199 18.25 -24.29 9.36
CA LYS A 199 19.65 -24.58 9.01
C LYS A 199 19.76 -25.37 7.70
N LYS A 200 18.88 -26.36 7.47
CA LYS A 200 18.95 -27.21 6.28
C LYS A 200 18.54 -26.45 5.02
N PHE A 201 17.63 -25.49 5.14
CA PHE A 201 17.25 -24.62 4.02
C PHE A 201 18.40 -23.69 3.65
N ARG A 202 19.09 -23.10 4.63
CA ARG A 202 20.31 -22.31 4.38
C ARG A 202 21.41 -23.16 3.73
N GLU A 203 21.68 -24.35 4.27
CA GLU A 203 22.64 -25.30 3.66
C GLU A 203 22.27 -25.67 2.22
N LEU A 204 20.98 -25.78 1.90
CA LEU A 204 20.51 -25.99 0.53
C LEU A 204 20.85 -24.78 -0.36
N CYS A 205 20.53 -23.58 0.10
CA CYS A 205 20.81 -22.35 -0.62
C CYS A 205 22.31 -22.19 -0.86
N ASP A 206 23.14 -22.36 0.17
CA ASP A 206 24.60 -22.28 0.10
C ASP A 206 25.17 -23.32 -0.89
N LYS A 207 24.68 -24.56 -0.84
CA LYS A 207 25.13 -25.64 -1.73
C LYS A 207 24.94 -25.31 -3.21
N TYR A 208 23.84 -24.64 -3.55
CA TYR A 208 23.50 -24.29 -4.94
C TYR A 208 23.81 -22.84 -5.29
N GLY A 209 24.41 -22.06 -4.38
CA GLY A 209 24.72 -20.64 -4.60
C GLY A 209 23.49 -19.73 -4.73
N ILE A 210 22.38 -20.09 -4.08
CA ILE A 210 21.11 -19.35 -4.13
C ILE A 210 21.13 -18.25 -3.06
N ASN A 211 20.92 -17.00 -3.46
CA ASN A 211 20.76 -15.90 -2.52
C ASN A 211 19.37 -15.93 -1.88
N ASN A 212 19.28 -16.19 -0.57
CA ASN A 212 18.02 -16.17 0.16
C ASN A 212 17.78 -14.82 0.83
N TYR A 213 16.72 -14.11 0.46
CA TYR A 213 16.31 -12.87 1.10
C TYR A 213 15.00 -13.06 1.87
N TYR A 214 14.97 -12.55 3.10
CA TYR A 214 13.80 -12.60 3.95
C TYR A 214 13.06 -11.26 3.92
N ALA A 215 11.76 -11.29 3.61
CA ALA A 215 10.89 -10.13 3.72
C ALA A 215 10.69 -9.78 5.20
N SER A 216 11.19 -8.60 5.62
CA SER A 216 11.05 -8.15 7.00
C SER A 216 9.57 -7.85 7.33
N PRO A 217 9.14 -7.95 8.61
CA PRO A 217 7.78 -7.55 8.99
C PRO A 217 7.53 -6.06 8.76
N ALA A 218 8.60 -5.25 8.66
CA ALA A 218 8.54 -3.83 8.34
C ALA A 218 8.45 -3.56 6.82
N HIS A 219 8.98 -4.47 5.99
CA HIS A 219 9.01 -4.40 4.52
C HIS A 219 8.26 -5.57 3.87
N PRO A 220 6.95 -5.74 4.12
CA PRO A 220 6.15 -6.79 3.49
C PRO A 220 6.05 -6.62 1.96
N GLN A 221 6.42 -5.46 1.41
CA GLN A 221 6.35 -5.24 -0.03
C GLN A 221 7.31 -6.14 -0.82
N THR A 222 8.42 -6.60 -0.21
CA THR A 222 9.42 -7.47 -0.84
C THR A 222 8.80 -8.79 -1.34
N ASN A 223 7.85 -9.38 -0.58
CA ASN A 223 7.11 -10.58 -1.00
C ASN A 223 5.71 -10.26 -1.58
N GLY A 224 5.41 -8.97 -1.80
CA GLY A 224 4.07 -8.51 -2.16
C GLY A 224 3.56 -9.04 -3.51
N GLN A 225 4.47 -9.40 -4.44
CA GLN A 225 4.08 -10.06 -5.69
C GLN A 225 3.48 -11.45 -5.43
N THR A 226 4.15 -12.25 -4.59
CA THR A 226 3.68 -13.58 -4.19
C THR A 226 2.34 -13.47 -3.44
N GLU A 227 2.21 -12.50 -2.53
CA GLU A 227 0.93 -12.26 -1.82
C GLU A 227 -0.21 -11.90 -2.78
N ALA A 228 0.05 -11.06 -3.79
CA ALA A 228 -0.94 -10.68 -4.78
C ALA A 228 -1.42 -11.89 -5.60
N VAL A 229 -0.49 -12.76 -6.00
CA VAL A 229 -0.81 -14.03 -6.67
C VAL A 229 -1.59 -14.96 -5.74
N ASN A 230 -1.21 -15.06 -4.48
CA ASN A 230 -1.93 -15.85 -3.48
C ASN A 230 -3.39 -15.40 -3.31
N LYS A 231 -3.67 -14.09 -3.39
CA LYS A 231 -5.05 -13.57 -3.39
C LYS A 231 -5.83 -14.05 -4.62
N ILE A 232 -5.21 -14.06 -5.81
CA ILE A 232 -5.84 -14.55 -7.04
C ILE A 232 -6.12 -16.06 -6.95
N ILE A 233 -5.16 -16.87 -6.50
CA ILE A 233 -5.34 -18.31 -6.33
C ILE A 233 -6.47 -18.60 -5.33
N LYS A 234 -6.48 -17.92 -4.18
CA LYS A 234 -7.56 -18.03 -3.19
C LYS A 234 -8.93 -17.67 -3.78
N HIS A 235 -9.00 -16.61 -4.59
CA HIS A 235 -10.24 -16.21 -5.25
C HIS A 235 -10.72 -17.27 -6.25
N ASN A 236 -9.84 -17.76 -7.12
CA ASN A 236 -10.17 -18.77 -8.12
C ASN A 236 -10.60 -20.10 -7.47
N LEU A 237 -9.94 -20.50 -6.38
CA LEU A 237 -10.34 -21.67 -5.58
C LEU A 237 -11.74 -21.46 -4.99
N LYS A 238 -12.02 -20.31 -4.38
CA LYS A 238 -13.36 -19.99 -3.84
C LYS A 238 -14.45 -20.07 -4.90
N ALA A 239 -14.20 -19.49 -6.08
CA ALA A 239 -15.13 -19.53 -7.21
C ALA A 239 -15.37 -20.96 -7.69
N LYS A 240 -14.33 -21.81 -7.75
CA LYS A 240 -14.43 -23.19 -8.25
C LYS A 240 -15.09 -24.16 -7.25
N LEU A 241 -14.91 -23.94 -5.95
CA LEU A 241 -15.28 -24.93 -4.93
C LEU A 241 -16.72 -24.82 -4.42
N ALA A 242 -17.44 -23.72 -4.67
CA ALA A 242 -18.82 -23.49 -4.23
C ALA A 242 -19.08 -24.04 -2.80
N ALA A 243 -19.95 -25.06 -2.66
CA ALA A 243 -20.25 -25.72 -1.39
C ALA A 243 -19.25 -26.82 -0.97
N LYS A 244 -18.46 -27.38 -1.90
CA LYS A 244 -17.52 -28.50 -1.65
C LYS A 244 -16.11 -28.00 -1.32
N LYS A 245 -15.97 -27.27 -0.21
CA LYS A 245 -14.69 -26.64 0.18
C LYS A 245 -13.55 -27.61 0.55
N GLY A 246 -13.85 -28.88 0.81
CA GLY A 246 -12.86 -29.92 1.18
C GLY A 246 -12.10 -30.55 0.00
N SER A 247 -12.47 -30.28 -1.25
CA SER A 247 -11.77 -30.83 -2.43
C SER A 247 -10.80 -29.83 -3.07
N TRP A 248 -10.35 -28.83 -2.30
CA TRP A 248 -9.52 -27.75 -2.83
C TRP A 248 -8.16 -28.24 -3.34
N ALA A 249 -7.57 -29.25 -2.69
CA ALA A 249 -6.28 -29.81 -3.10
C ALA A 249 -6.36 -30.44 -4.49
N ASP A 250 -7.43 -31.20 -4.76
CA ASP A 250 -7.66 -31.85 -6.07
C ASP A 250 -7.92 -30.84 -7.19
N LYS A 251 -8.49 -29.68 -6.84
CA LYS A 251 -8.80 -28.60 -7.81
C LYS A 251 -7.66 -27.61 -7.99
N LEU A 252 -6.63 -27.65 -7.14
CA LEU A 252 -5.50 -26.75 -7.22
C LEU A 252 -4.80 -26.78 -8.60
N PRO A 253 -4.50 -27.95 -9.21
CA PRO A 253 -3.90 -27.99 -10.55
C PRO A 253 -4.76 -27.30 -11.62
N GLN A 254 -6.09 -27.41 -11.55
CA GLN A 254 -7.00 -26.74 -12.50
C GLN A 254 -6.95 -25.22 -12.34
N VAL A 255 -6.87 -24.74 -11.09
CA VAL A 255 -6.75 -23.31 -10.79
C VAL A 255 -5.40 -22.75 -11.25
N LEU A 256 -4.31 -23.51 -11.03
CA LEU A 256 -2.99 -23.14 -11.51
C LEU A 256 -2.93 -23.09 -13.03
N TRP A 257 -3.54 -24.07 -13.71
CA TRP A 257 -3.60 -24.07 -15.17
C TRP A 257 -4.34 -22.85 -15.71
N ALA A 258 -5.55 -22.57 -15.18
CA ALA A 258 -6.30 -21.37 -15.55
C ALA A 258 -5.51 -20.08 -15.30
N TYR A 259 -4.77 -19.99 -14.20
CA TYR A 259 -3.89 -18.84 -13.93
C TYR A 259 -2.78 -18.73 -14.98
N ARG A 260 -2.10 -19.84 -15.30
CA ARG A 260 -0.96 -19.88 -16.23
C ARG A 260 -1.35 -19.53 -17.67
N THR A 261 -2.59 -19.81 -18.08
CA THR A 261 -3.10 -19.52 -19.43
C THR A 261 -3.94 -18.24 -19.52
N THR A 262 -3.93 -17.38 -18.51
CA THR A 262 -4.65 -16.09 -18.56
C THR A 262 -3.66 -14.93 -18.52
N GLU A 263 -3.80 -13.99 -19.45
CA GLU A 263 -2.97 -12.79 -19.55
C GLU A 263 -2.91 -12.02 -18.22
N ARG A 264 -1.73 -11.51 -17.86
CA ARG A 264 -1.56 -10.68 -16.65
C ARG A 264 -1.54 -9.21 -17.05
N GLY A 265 -2.34 -8.38 -16.38
CA GLY A 265 -2.43 -6.95 -16.69
C GLY A 265 -1.09 -6.20 -16.62
N SER A 266 -0.14 -6.67 -15.81
CA SER A 266 1.21 -6.09 -15.69
C SER A 266 2.09 -6.34 -16.92
N THR A 267 2.01 -7.52 -17.53
CA THR A 267 2.87 -7.93 -18.66
C THR A 267 2.13 -7.86 -20.00
N GLY A 268 0.81 -8.00 -20.01
CA GLY A 268 0.00 -8.17 -21.23
C GLY A 268 0.14 -9.56 -21.86
N GLU A 269 0.85 -10.48 -21.19
CA GLU A 269 1.19 -11.81 -21.69
C GLU A 269 0.72 -12.89 -20.70
N THR A 270 0.53 -14.12 -21.17
CA THR A 270 0.25 -15.25 -20.29
C THR A 270 1.54 -15.76 -19.62
N PRO A 271 1.48 -16.24 -18.37
CA PRO A 271 2.64 -16.89 -17.76
C PRO A 271 3.14 -18.10 -18.55
N TYR A 272 2.25 -18.80 -19.26
CA TYR A 272 2.60 -19.97 -20.07
C TYR A 272 3.46 -19.61 -21.29
N SER A 273 3.04 -18.60 -22.08
CA SER A 273 3.84 -18.10 -23.20
C SER A 273 5.17 -17.54 -22.74
N MET A 274 5.20 -16.80 -21.64
CA MET A 274 6.45 -16.25 -21.09
C MET A 274 7.45 -17.34 -20.64
N ALA A 275 6.94 -18.47 -20.14
CA ALA A 275 7.74 -19.62 -19.70
C ALA A 275 8.24 -20.49 -20.85
N TYR A 276 7.34 -20.91 -21.76
CA TYR A 276 7.63 -21.92 -22.79
C TYR A 276 7.81 -21.37 -24.20
N GLY A 277 7.57 -20.07 -24.41
CA GLY A 277 7.71 -19.43 -25.72
C GLY A 277 6.51 -19.55 -26.65
N ALA A 278 5.49 -20.32 -26.26
CA ALA A 278 4.27 -20.52 -27.05
C ALA A 278 3.04 -20.62 -26.13
N GLU A 279 1.87 -20.30 -26.66
CA GLU A 279 0.61 -20.41 -25.92
C GLU A 279 0.14 -21.85 -25.78
N ALA A 280 -0.42 -22.17 -24.60
CA ALA A 280 -1.04 -23.47 -24.36
C ALA A 280 -2.27 -23.63 -25.27
N VAL A 281 -2.55 -24.86 -25.70
CA VAL A 281 -3.86 -25.18 -26.31
C VAL A 281 -4.88 -25.31 -25.18
N ILE A 282 -5.84 -24.40 -25.14
CA ILE A 282 -6.90 -24.36 -24.12
C ILE A 282 -8.20 -25.01 -24.63
N PRO A 283 -9.13 -25.44 -23.75
CA PRO A 283 -10.31 -26.21 -24.16
C PRO A 283 -11.23 -25.49 -25.15
N VAL A 284 -11.26 -24.15 -25.12
CA VAL A 284 -12.06 -23.37 -26.08
C VAL A 284 -11.52 -23.54 -27.50
N GLU A 285 -10.21 -23.69 -27.68
CA GLU A 285 -9.61 -23.89 -29.01
C GLU A 285 -9.92 -25.27 -29.58
N THR A 286 -10.01 -26.30 -28.73
CA THR A 286 -10.39 -27.65 -29.18
C THR A 286 -11.90 -27.78 -29.37
N SER A 287 -12.71 -27.06 -28.57
CA SER A 287 -14.18 -27.15 -28.64
C SER A 287 -14.78 -26.32 -29.79
N PHE A 288 -14.15 -25.20 -30.14
CA PHE A 288 -14.60 -24.30 -31.20
C PHE A 288 -13.65 -24.25 -32.40
N SER A 289 -12.70 -25.20 -32.47
CA SER A 289 -11.72 -25.37 -33.55
C SER A 289 -11.00 -24.06 -33.91
N SER A 290 -9.98 -23.69 -33.13
CA SER A 290 -9.12 -22.57 -33.50
C SER A 290 -8.40 -22.85 -34.83
N PRO A 291 -8.02 -21.82 -35.62
CA PRO A 291 -7.27 -22.02 -36.87
C PRO A 291 -6.00 -22.85 -36.67
N ARG A 292 -5.32 -22.69 -35.52
CA ARG A 292 -4.14 -23.47 -35.13
C ARG A 292 -4.43 -24.98 -35.00
N VAL A 293 -5.64 -25.36 -34.58
CA VAL A 293 -6.08 -26.77 -34.46
C VAL A 293 -6.66 -27.27 -35.78
N GLN A 294 -7.48 -26.46 -36.46
CA GLN A 294 -8.20 -26.84 -37.68
C GLN A 294 -7.29 -26.94 -38.91
N LEU A 295 -6.33 -26.03 -39.03
CA LEU A 295 -5.42 -25.91 -40.17
C LEU A 295 -4.02 -26.46 -39.84
N PHE A 296 -3.95 -27.44 -38.94
CA PHE A 296 -2.67 -28.00 -38.53
C PHE A 296 -1.94 -28.62 -39.73
N GLN A 297 -0.81 -28.02 -40.11
CA GLN A 297 0.12 -28.53 -41.09
C GLN A 297 1.49 -28.60 -40.45
N LEU A 298 2.09 -29.79 -40.42
CA LEU A 298 3.29 -30.05 -39.62
C LEU A 298 4.45 -29.11 -40.00
N GLU A 299 4.80 -29.04 -41.28
CA GLU A 299 5.94 -28.26 -41.78
C GLU A 299 5.73 -26.75 -41.53
N LEU A 300 4.58 -26.21 -41.95
CA LEU A 300 4.25 -24.80 -41.75
C LEU A 300 4.24 -24.41 -40.25
N ASN A 301 3.74 -25.29 -39.39
CA ASN A 301 3.68 -25.04 -37.95
C ASN A 301 5.04 -25.09 -37.29
N ILE A 302 5.96 -25.93 -37.79
CA ILE A 302 7.36 -25.92 -37.34
C ILE A 302 8.00 -24.59 -37.73
N ASP A 303 7.83 -24.13 -38.97
CA ASP A 303 8.37 -22.86 -39.43
C ASP A 303 7.82 -21.68 -38.60
N MET A 304 6.50 -21.65 -38.36
CA MET A 304 5.89 -20.63 -37.51
C MET A 304 6.36 -20.70 -36.05
N LEU A 305 6.63 -21.89 -35.52
CA LEU A 305 7.15 -22.04 -34.17
C LEU A 305 8.58 -21.50 -34.07
N ILE A 306 9.42 -21.76 -35.08
CA ILE A 306 10.78 -21.23 -35.17
C ILE A 306 10.75 -19.69 -35.23
N CYS A 307 9.94 -19.12 -36.13
CA CYS A 307 9.76 -17.66 -36.20
C CYS A 307 9.26 -17.08 -34.86
N GLY A 308 8.34 -17.78 -34.19
CA GLY A 308 7.83 -17.37 -32.88
C GLY A 308 8.87 -17.39 -31.76
N LEU A 309 9.89 -18.25 -31.86
CA LEU A 309 11.04 -18.29 -30.95
C LEU A 309 11.98 -17.10 -31.17
N ASP A 310 12.20 -16.69 -32.41
CA ASP A 310 13.02 -15.49 -32.71
C ASP A 310 12.40 -14.23 -32.10
N GLU A 311 11.06 -14.13 -32.10
CA GLU A 311 10.33 -13.02 -31.48
C GLU A 311 10.21 -13.11 -29.95
N LEU A 312 10.59 -14.23 -29.33
CA LEU A 312 10.32 -14.50 -27.92
C LEU A 312 11.07 -13.52 -27.01
N GLU A 313 12.32 -13.21 -27.33
CA GLU A 313 13.13 -12.27 -26.55
C GLU A 313 12.52 -10.86 -26.62
N GLU A 314 12.13 -10.41 -27.80
CA GLU A 314 11.44 -9.12 -27.95
C GLU A 314 10.13 -9.06 -27.17
N ARG A 315 9.35 -10.16 -27.19
CA ARG A 315 8.09 -10.25 -26.43
C ARG A 315 8.35 -10.14 -24.93
N ARG A 316 9.39 -10.81 -24.44
CA ARG A 316 9.82 -10.75 -23.05
C ARG A 316 10.31 -9.36 -22.65
N GLU A 317 11.05 -8.67 -23.52
CA GLU A 317 11.48 -7.29 -23.30
C GLU A 317 10.29 -6.32 -23.26
N ARG A 318 9.34 -6.42 -24.21
CA ARG A 318 8.10 -5.63 -24.21
C ARG A 318 7.30 -5.83 -22.93
N ALA A 319 7.15 -7.09 -22.49
CA ALA A 319 6.48 -7.43 -21.25
C ALA A 319 7.18 -6.82 -20.03
N GLN A 320 8.52 -6.81 -20.02
CA GLN A 320 9.31 -6.21 -18.96
C GLN A 320 9.16 -4.68 -18.90
N ILE A 321 9.23 -3.99 -20.05
CA ILE A 321 9.00 -2.55 -20.14
C ILE A 321 7.61 -2.20 -19.60
N ARG A 322 6.58 -2.97 -20.00
CA ARG A 322 5.21 -2.79 -19.51
C ARG A 322 5.10 -3.01 -18.00
N ASN A 323 5.76 -4.05 -17.48
CA ASN A 323 5.78 -4.36 -16.05
C ASN A 323 6.47 -3.25 -15.25
N THR A 324 7.61 -2.73 -15.71
CA THR A 324 8.30 -1.60 -15.09
C THR A 324 7.44 -0.34 -15.12
N ALA A 325 6.80 -0.02 -16.25
CA ALA A 325 5.88 1.11 -16.34
C ALA A 325 4.68 0.96 -15.38
N TYR A 326 4.15 -0.27 -15.23
CA TYR A 326 3.12 -0.57 -14.25
C TYR A 326 3.61 -0.34 -12.81
N GLN A 327 4.77 -0.89 -12.45
CA GLN A 327 5.39 -0.72 -11.13
C GLN A 327 5.62 0.76 -10.81
N GLN A 328 6.11 1.55 -11.77
CA GLN A 328 6.29 3.00 -11.61
C GLN A 328 4.97 3.73 -11.35
N ARG A 329 3.87 3.38 -12.05
CA ARG A 329 2.56 3.98 -11.79
C ARG A 329 2.07 3.67 -10.38
N VAL A 330 2.20 2.41 -9.95
CA VAL A 330 1.84 2.01 -8.57
C VAL A 330 2.71 2.74 -7.55
N ALA A 331 4.02 2.82 -7.80
CA ALA A 331 4.94 3.54 -6.93
C ALA A 331 4.58 5.03 -6.83
N ARG A 332 4.26 5.73 -7.92
CA ARG A 332 3.83 7.14 -7.87
C ARG A 332 2.59 7.34 -7.00
N TYR A 333 1.57 6.51 -7.17
CA TYR A 333 0.34 6.58 -6.37
C TYR A 333 0.60 6.26 -4.90
N TYR A 334 1.42 5.25 -4.62
CA TYR A 334 1.78 4.89 -3.25
C TYR A 334 2.60 6.00 -2.58
N ASN A 335 3.65 6.45 -3.27
CA ASN A 335 4.61 7.45 -2.79
C ASN A 335 3.96 8.81 -2.56
N SER A 336 2.88 9.18 -3.27
CA SER A 336 2.15 10.41 -2.99
C SER A 336 1.46 10.42 -1.63
N HIS A 337 1.30 9.25 -0.99
CA HIS A 337 0.71 9.08 0.34
C HIS A 337 1.76 8.82 1.43
N VAL A 338 3.04 8.71 1.06
CA VAL A 338 4.14 8.47 2.00
C VAL A 338 4.44 9.74 2.79
N ARG A 339 4.67 9.56 4.09
CA ARG A 339 5.23 10.60 4.95
C ARG A 339 6.38 9.98 5.72
N GLU A 340 7.60 10.32 5.31
CA GLU A 340 8.83 9.85 5.96
C GLU A 340 8.83 10.21 7.45
N ARG A 341 9.22 9.26 8.29
CA ARG A 341 9.35 9.45 9.74
C ARG A 341 10.69 8.93 10.21
N ARG A 342 11.64 9.85 10.29
CA ARG A 342 12.97 9.57 10.83
C ARG A 342 12.99 9.89 12.31
N PHE A 343 13.55 8.98 13.08
CA PHE A 343 13.75 9.17 14.51
C PHE A 343 15.25 9.13 14.81
N ALA A 344 15.69 9.97 15.75
CA ALA A 344 17.07 10.05 16.18
C ALA A 344 17.32 9.17 17.41
N PHE A 345 18.60 8.92 17.69
CA PHE A 345 19.01 8.33 18.95
C PHE A 345 18.49 9.18 20.12
N SER A 346 18.02 8.54 21.17
CA SER A 346 17.39 9.15 22.34
C SER A 346 15.99 9.74 22.17
N ASP A 347 15.37 9.70 20.99
CA ASP A 347 13.97 10.10 20.82
C ASP A 347 13.01 9.20 21.62
N LEU A 348 11.96 9.80 22.18
CA LEU A 348 10.87 9.08 22.84
C LEU A 348 9.79 8.70 21.84
N VAL A 349 9.47 7.41 21.78
CA VAL A 349 8.47 6.85 20.87
C VAL A 349 7.47 5.96 21.60
N LEU A 350 6.27 5.88 21.03
CA LEU A 350 5.27 4.90 21.43
C LEU A 350 5.23 3.78 20.41
N LYS A 351 5.15 2.55 20.90
CA LYS A 351 5.02 1.34 20.08
C LYS A 351 3.57 0.93 20.01
N ARG A 352 3.12 0.46 18.85
CA ARG A 352 1.75 -0.05 18.70
C ARG A 352 1.59 -1.35 19.49
N VAL A 353 0.50 -1.47 20.24
CA VAL A 353 0.16 -2.67 21.00
C VAL A 353 -0.10 -3.83 20.03
N SER A 354 0.59 -4.94 20.24
CA SER A 354 0.44 -6.16 19.45
C SER A 354 -0.62 -7.07 20.05
N LEU A 355 -1.11 -8.08 19.31
CA LEU A 355 -2.07 -9.05 19.84
C LEU A 355 -1.58 -9.79 21.10
N GLY A 356 -0.26 -9.86 21.33
CA GLY A 356 0.35 -10.47 22.51
C GLY A 356 0.46 -9.55 23.72
N THR A 357 0.53 -8.22 23.52
CA THR A 357 0.62 -7.23 24.61
C THR A 357 -0.70 -6.52 24.90
N ARG A 358 -1.76 -6.86 24.15
CA ARG A 358 -3.09 -6.29 24.34
C ARG A 358 -3.74 -6.81 25.62
N ASP A 359 -4.21 -5.88 26.46
CA ASP A 359 -5.06 -6.23 27.59
C ASP A 359 -6.38 -6.83 27.07
N LYS A 360 -6.55 -8.14 27.31
CA LYS A 360 -7.73 -8.89 26.90
C LYS A 360 -8.97 -8.49 27.71
N ALA A 361 -8.80 -7.95 28.92
CA ALA A 361 -9.90 -7.53 29.78
C ALA A 361 -10.54 -6.21 29.30
N ALA A 362 -9.72 -5.30 28.76
CA ALA A 362 -10.18 -3.99 28.29
C ALA A 362 -10.93 -4.01 26.94
N GLY A 363 -10.83 -5.11 26.17
CA GLY A 363 -11.62 -5.31 24.96
C GLY A 363 -11.48 -4.17 23.93
N SER A 364 -12.59 -3.51 23.57
CA SER A 364 -12.63 -2.38 22.63
C SER A 364 -12.09 -1.05 23.21
N LEU A 365 -11.96 -0.96 24.53
CA LEU A 365 -11.44 0.21 25.25
C LEU A 365 -9.95 0.13 25.54
N ALA A 366 -9.27 -0.93 25.06
CA ALA A 366 -7.84 -1.09 25.25
C ALA A 366 -7.03 0.00 24.54
N ASP A 367 -5.92 0.41 25.16
CA ASP A 367 -4.95 1.32 24.58
C ASP A 367 -4.39 0.77 23.26
N LYS A 368 -4.17 1.68 22.30
CA LYS A 368 -3.62 1.33 20.98
C LYS A 368 -2.09 1.39 20.98
N TRP A 369 -1.50 2.13 21.92
CA TRP A 369 -0.07 2.40 22.00
C TRP A 369 0.49 2.09 23.40
N GLU A 370 1.68 1.50 23.45
CA GLU A 370 2.47 1.18 24.65
C GLU A 370 3.78 1.99 24.67
N GLY A 371 4.29 2.30 25.88
CA GLY A 371 5.51 3.09 26.08
C GLY A 371 5.33 4.13 27.20
N PRO A 372 6.13 5.22 27.19
CA PRO A 372 7.13 5.59 26.20
C PRO A 372 8.35 4.66 26.20
N TYR A 373 9.03 4.59 25.06
CA TYR A 373 10.32 3.92 24.87
C TYR A 373 11.33 4.91 24.30
N GLN A 374 12.62 4.69 24.55
CA GLN A 374 13.72 5.46 24.00
C GLN A 374 14.42 4.69 22.87
N ILE A 375 14.81 5.39 21.80
CA ILE A 375 15.58 4.80 20.70
C ILE A 375 17.06 4.68 21.08
N THR A 376 17.59 3.45 20.97
CA THR A 376 18.98 3.10 21.31
C THR A 376 19.81 2.66 20.13
N GLY A 377 19.23 2.53 18.94
CA GLY A 377 19.99 2.21 17.75
C GLY A 377 19.14 2.03 16.51
N ILE A 378 19.80 2.06 15.36
CA ILE A 378 19.19 1.84 14.05
C ILE A 378 19.58 0.41 13.61
N ALA A 379 18.59 -0.46 13.44
CA ALA A 379 18.76 -1.86 13.05
C ALA A 379 18.57 -2.09 11.54
N GLY A 380 18.22 -1.05 10.77
CA GLY A 380 17.99 -1.09 9.33
C GLY A 380 17.24 0.17 8.86
N HIS A 381 16.84 0.21 7.59
CA HIS A 381 16.03 1.30 7.06
C HIS A 381 14.68 1.37 7.81
N GLU A 382 14.50 2.43 8.61
CA GLU A 382 13.35 2.66 9.53
C GLU A 382 13.06 1.57 10.58
N ALA A 383 13.98 0.64 10.81
CA ALA A 383 13.93 -0.29 11.93
C ALA A 383 14.77 0.24 13.10
N TYR A 384 14.13 0.51 14.24
CA TYR A 384 14.80 1.08 15.41
C TYR A 384 14.81 0.09 16.57
N ARG A 385 15.92 0.01 17.29
CA ARG A 385 15.99 -0.65 18.58
C ARG A 385 15.46 0.31 19.62
N ILE A 386 14.53 -0.17 20.44
CA ILE A 386 13.89 0.60 21.49
C ILE A 386 14.14 -0.07 22.83
N THR A 387 14.38 0.74 23.86
CA THR A 387 14.46 0.31 25.27
C THR A 387 13.47 1.12 26.09
N ARG A 388 13.01 0.54 27.20
CA ARG A 388 12.09 1.25 28.08
C ARG A 388 12.82 2.24 28.96
#